data_AF-G8P137-F1
#
_entry.id   AF-G8P137-F1
#
_cell.length_a   1.000
_cell.length_b   1.000
_cell.length_c   1.000
_cell.angle_alpha   90.00
_cell.angle_beta   90.00
_cell.angle_gamma   90.00
#
_symmetry.space_group_name_H-M   'P 1'
#
loop_
_entity.id
_entity.type
_entity.pdbx_description
1 polymer ?
#
loop_
_entity_poly.entity_id
_entity_poly.type
_entity_poly.pdbx_seq_one_letter_code
_entity_poly.pdbx_strand_id
1 'polypeptide(L)'
;MPDRILKTIISRAYRKHYRWIRLQLLIAAVSAALIPLAHATQQDSSQSETAGVEALMARVGPPSQRAIQEFKNAGMEAIKPHTLTASERTKVEIALASLPRLHKRVLEKKLHYLAFVDGIPGIGTGLTSLDEKTGLYDITLRASILDEPLSTFLTNKERRVFTDDGSGLTVTMSGTGTDALTYILLHESTHVVDKSCGITADPHSRFTADIWVSQKSMVPPLASSAVATTTFRGGHPLGVGQATTVYGALAQSPFVSLYSTAAATEDLAELVAWREVLIQHQGSLVIEVNDASGKTLRQWEPLTFPGVQKRFEDVDELLASPATCRNLA
;
A
#
# COMPACT_ATOMS: atom_id res chain seq x y z
N MET A 1 83.92 16.54 11.83
CA MET A 1 84.07 17.10 13.18
C MET A 1 82.78 17.80 13.57
N PRO A 2 82.34 17.67 14.82
CA PRO A 2 81.14 16.90 15.11
C PRO A 2 80.15 17.66 16.01
N ASP A 3 79.08 16.96 16.39
CA ASP A 3 78.59 17.00 17.78
C ASP A 3 77.51 18.01 18.22
N ARG A 4 76.48 18.27 17.38
CA ARG A 4 75.29 19.01 17.86
C ARG A 4 73.92 18.55 17.34
N ILE A 5 73.77 17.29 16.92
CA ILE A 5 72.47 16.75 16.49
C ILE A 5 72.23 15.38 17.12
N LEU A 6 72.24 15.28 18.45
CA LEU A 6 71.84 14.03 19.13
C LEU A 6 71.18 14.22 20.51
N LYS A 7 70.61 15.40 20.80
CA LYS A 7 69.86 15.64 22.06
C LYS A 7 68.42 16.14 21.90
N THR A 8 67.90 16.24 20.67
CA THR A 8 66.53 16.77 20.43
C THR A 8 65.55 15.71 19.91
N ILE A 9 65.94 14.43 19.83
CA ILE A 9 65.09 13.36 19.29
C ILE A 9 64.53 12.43 20.39
N ILE A 10 65.11 12.40 21.59
CA ILE A 10 64.71 11.44 22.63
C ILE A 10 63.55 11.94 23.52
N SER A 11 63.18 13.23 23.52
CA SER A 11 62.09 13.75 24.37
C SER A 11 60.70 13.82 23.72
N ARG A 12 60.58 13.55 22.40
CA ARG A 12 59.29 13.54 21.68
C ARG A 12 58.67 12.14 21.49
N ALA A 13 59.44 11.07 21.65
CA ALA A 13 58.94 9.70 21.50
C ALA A 13 58.22 9.15 22.75
N TYR A 14 58.55 9.64 23.95
CA TYR A 14 57.94 9.14 25.20
C TYR A 14 56.60 9.80 25.58
N ARG A 15 56.16 10.84 24.87
CA ARG A 15 54.90 11.55 25.17
C ARG A 15 53.71 11.16 24.28
N LYS A 16 53.92 10.32 23.26
CA LYS A 16 52.85 9.88 22.33
C LYS A 16 52.17 8.55 22.69
N HIS A 17 52.77 7.72 23.56
CA HIS A 17 52.15 6.45 23.96
C HIS A 17 51.17 6.54 25.14
N TYR A 18 51.19 7.62 25.94
CA TYR A 18 50.26 7.77 27.08
C TYR A 18 48.96 8.52 26.77
N ARG A 19 48.82 9.10 25.56
CA ARG A 19 47.59 9.79 25.12
C ARG A 19 46.63 8.89 24.33
N TRP A 20 47.10 7.76 23.80
CA TRP A 20 46.27 6.83 23.03
C TRP A 20 45.51 5.82 23.91
N ILE A 21 46.06 5.45 25.07
CA ILE A 21 45.40 4.51 26.00
C ILE A 21 44.26 5.18 26.80
N ARG A 22 44.27 6.50 26.99
CA ARG A 22 43.15 7.23 27.63
C ARG A 22 42.00 7.60 26.68
N LEU A 23 42.18 7.51 25.36
CA LEU A 23 41.10 7.79 24.40
C LEU A 23 40.28 6.53 24.06
N GLN A 24 40.86 5.33 24.14
CA GLN A 24 40.10 4.08 23.95
C GLN A 24 39.27 3.67 25.18
N LEU A 25 39.63 4.10 26.39
CA LEU A 25 38.80 3.87 27.59
C LEU A 25 37.64 4.86 27.76
N LEU A 26 37.65 5.99 27.06
CA LEU A 26 36.54 6.95 27.04
C LEU A 26 35.52 6.67 25.92
N ILE A 27 35.92 5.97 24.84
CA ILE A 27 34.98 5.51 23.81
C ILE A 27 34.23 4.24 24.27
N ALA A 28 34.89 3.32 25.00
CA ALA A 28 34.21 2.16 25.56
C ALA A 28 33.20 2.49 26.67
N ALA A 29 33.43 3.55 27.46
CA ALA A 29 32.54 3.96 28.55
C ALA A 29 31.29 4.74 28.07
N VAL A 30 31.35 5.40 26.90
CA VAL A 30 30.18 6.08 26.31
C VAL A 30 29.33 5.11 25.48
N SER A 31 29.93 4.06 24.89
CA SER A 31 29.17 2.99 24.23
C SER A 31 28.36 2.13 25.22
N ALA A 32 28.83 1.93 26.45
CA ALA A 32 28.11 1.13 27.45
C ALA A 32 26.88 1.83 28.07
N ALA A 33 26.83 3.17 28.05
CA ALA A 33 25.71 3.94 28.59
C ALA A 33 24.56 4.18 27.58
N LEU A 34 24.80 3.98 26.28
CA LEU A 34 23.80 4.18 25.22
C LEU A 34 23.05 2.87 24.84
N ILE A 35 23.60 1.70 25.18
CA ILE A 35 22.95 0.41 24.94
C ILE A 35 21.62 0.25 25.70
N PRO A 36 21.49 0.61 27.00
CA PRO A 36 20.22 0.41 27.70
C PRO A 36 19.10 1.36 27.25
N LEU A 37 19.45 2.56 26.76
CA LEU A 37 18.48 3.50 26.19
C LEU A 37 17.91 3.02 24.85
N ALA A 38 18.74 2.45 23.98
CA ALA A 38 18.28 1.87 22.71
C ALA A 38 17.38 0.64 22.91
N HIS A 39 17.71 -0.22 23.87
CA HIS A 39 16.89 -1.40 24.19
C HIS A 39 15.54 -1.03 24.80
N ALA A 40 15.50 -0.04 25.71
CA ALA A 40 14.25 0.43 26.30
C ALA A 40 13.30 1.04 25.24
N THR A 41 13.83 1.87 24.33
CA THR A 41 13.02 2.48 23.26
C THR A 41 12.48 1.46 22.26
N GLN A 42 13.25 0.41 21.95
CA GLN A 42 12.85 -0.62 21.01
C GLN A 42 11.79 -1.55 21.61
N GLN A 43 11.92 -1.87 22.90
CA GLN A 43 10.94 -2.68 23.63
C GLN A 43 9.60 -1.95 23.79
N ASP A 44 9.61 -0.66 24.16
CA ASP A 44 8.39 0.17 24.23
C ASP A 44 7.70 0.30 22.86
N SER A 45 8.46 0.45 21.77
CA SER A 45 7.87 0.50 20.42
C SER A 45 7.22 -0.82 20.02
N SER A 46 7.88 -1.96 20.29
CA SER A 46 7.32 -3.28 19.96
C SER A 46 6.07 -3.61 20.75
N GLN A 47 6.04 -3.28 22.05
CA GLN A 47 4.87 -3.51 22.90
C GLN A 47 3.70 -2.60 22.50
N SER A 48 3.98 -1.35 22.15
CA SER A 48 2.95 -0.43 21.64
C SER A 48 2.38 -0.88 20.30
N GLU A 49 3.19 -1.46 19.40
CA GLU A 49 2.71 -1.97 18.12
C GLU A 49 1.83 -3.22 18.28
N THR A 50 2.24 -4.17 19.13
CA THR A 50 1.43 -5.34 19.45
C THR A 50 0.10 -4.94 20.08
N ALA A 51 0.10 -4.00 21.03
CA ALA A 51 -1.13 -3.50 21.65
C ALA A 51 -2.07 -2.81 20.63
N GLY A 52 -1.51 -2.09 19.65
CA GLY A 52 -2.29 -1.48 18.58
C GLY A 52 -2.97 -2.51 17.67
N VAL A 53 -2.25 -3.56 17.28
CA VAL A 53 -2.81 -4.67 16.49
C VAL A 53 -3.89 -5.42 17.27
N GLU A 54 -3.68 -5.70 18.56
CA GLU A 54 -4.70 -6.32 19.42
C GLU A 54 -5.97 -5.46 19.50
N ALA A 55 -5.83 -4.14 19.65
CA ALA A 55 -6.94 -3.21 19.67
C ALA A 55 -7.73 -3.18 18.34
N LEU A 56 -7.03 -3.33 17.20
CA LEU A 56 -7.68 -3.45 15.88
C LEU A 56 -8.35 -4.82 15.70
N MET A 57 -7.72 -5.90 16.15
CA MET A 57 -8.30 -7.25 16.13
C MET A 57 -9.55 -7.37 16.99
N ALA A 58 -9.67 -6.57 18.06
CA ALA A 58 -10.89 -6.46 18.85
C ALA A 58 -12.06 -5.84 18.08
N ARG A 59 -11.80 -5.15 16.96
CA ARG A 59 -12.81 -4.59 16.04
C ARG A 59 -13.23 -5.55 14.93
N VAL A 60 -12.68 -6.77 14.90
CA VAL A 60 -13.18 -7.80 13.99
C VAL A 60 -14.57 -8.23 14.46
N GLY A 61 -15.59 -7.97 13.64
CA GLY A 61 -16.98 -8.08 14.03
C GLY A 61 -17.93 -8.36 12.87
N PRO A 62 -19.24 -8.31 13.10
CA PRO A 62 -20.23 -8.55 12.06
C PRO A 62 -20.24 -7.41 11.01
N PRO A 63 -20.54 -7.71 9.74
CA PRO A 63 -20.69 -6.68 8.72
C PRO A 63 -21.93 -5.81 9.00
N SER A 64 -21.85 -4.53 8.67
CA SER A 64 -23.02 -3.66 8.75
C SER A 64 -24.04 -3.97 7.65
N GLN A 65 -25.30 -3.61 7.89
CA GLN A 65 -26.38 -3.79 6.90
C GLN A 65 -26.10 -3.02 5.61
N ARG A 66 -25.47 -1.85 5.73
CA ARG A 66 -25.00 -1.07 4.59
C ARG A 66 -24.00 -1.87 3.75
N ALA A 67 -22.99 -2.45 4.38
CA ALA A 67 -22.00 -3.26 3.68
C ALA A 67 -22.65 -4.45 2.95
N ILE A 68 -23.55 -5.19 3.62
CA ILE A 68 -24.29 -6.30 2.99
C ILE A 68 -25.05 -5.81 1.74
N GLN A 69 -25.74 -4.67 1.82
CA GLN A 69 -26.49 -4.12 0.70
C GLN A 69 -25.57 -3.67 -0.45
N GLU A 70 -24.42 -3.10 -0.15
CA GLU A 70 -23.44 -2.68 -1.16
C GLU A 70 -22.80 -3.89 -1.86
N PHE A 71 -22.47 -4.96 -1.14
CA PHE A 71 -22.04 -6.23 -1.76
C PHE A 71 -23.14 -6.83 -2.66
N LYS A 72 -24.41 -6.76 -2.24
CA LYS A 72 -25.54 -7.19 -3.07
C LYS A 72 -25.67 -6.36 -4.34
N ASN A 73 -25.52 -5.03 -4.23
CA ASN A 73 -25.54 -4.13 -5.39
C ASN A 73 -24.36 -4.38 -6.34
N ALA A 74 -23.23 -4.86 -5.81
CA ALA A 74 -22.08 -5.33 -6.58
C ALA A 74 -22.27 -6.74 -7.18
N GLY A 75 -23.47 -7.31 -7.09
CA GLY A 75 -23.85 -8.59 -7.70
C GLY A 75 -23.45 -9.82 -6.88
N MET A 76 -23.06 -9.67 -5.62
CA MET A 76 -22.79 -10.82 -4.76
C MET A 76 -24.11 -11.45 -4.29
N GLU A 77 -24.20 -12.78 -4.36
CA GLU A 77 -25.39 -13.54 -3.97
C GLU A 77 -25.13 -14.40 -2.72
N ALA A 78 -26.21 -14.81 -2.06
CA ALA A 78 -26.17 -15.65 -0.86
C ALA A 78 -25.24 -15.13 0.25
N ILE A 79 -25.18 -13.81 0.41
CA ILE A 79 -24.27 -13.11 1.35
C ILE A 79 -24.56 -13.53 2.79
N LYS A 80 -23.53 -13.96 3.51
CA LYS A 80 -23.61 -14.31 4.94
C LYS A 80 -22.40 -13.74 5.68
N PRO A 81 -22.55 -13.31 6.94
CA PRO A 81 -21.41 -13.00 7.79
C PRO A 81 -20.48 -14.22 7.90
N HIS A 82 -19.18 -13.99 7.72
CA HIS A 82 -18.16 -15.02 7.87
C HIS A 82 -17.49 -14.86 9.24
N THR A 83 -17.46 -15.93 10.02
CA THR A 83 -16.74 -15.97 11.30
C THR A 83 -15.34 -16.53 11.07
N LEU A 84 -14.31 -15.72 11.32
CA LEU A 84 -12.93 -16.15 11.15
C LEU A 84 -12.61 -17.38 12.01
N THR A 85 -11.98 -18.37 11.39
CA THR A 85 -11.27 -19.45 12.07
C THR A 85 -10.01 -18.92 12.77
N ALA A 86 -9.40 -19.73 13.63
CA ALA A 86 -8.14 -19.36 14.30
C ALA A 86 -7.00 -19.09 13.30
N SER A 87 -6.91 -19.87 12.21
CA SER A 87 -5.91 -19.67 11.16
C SER A 87 -6.15 -18.38 10.38
N GLU A 88 -7.40 -18.07 10.04
CA GLU A 88 -7.72 -16.82 9.33
C GLU A 88 -7.52 -15.60 10.23
N ARG A 89 -7.88 -15.71 11.52
CA ARG A 89 -7.61 -14.66 12.51
C ARG A 89 -6.12 -14.31 12.57
N THR A 90 -5.25 -15.32 12.51
CA THR A 90 -3.79 -15.14 12.46
C THR A 90 -3.36 -14.39 11.19
N LYS A 91 -3.95 -14.71 10.03
CA LYS A 91 -3.66 -13.98 8.77
C LYS A 91 -4.07 -12.51 8.84
N VAL A 92 -5.25 -12.24 9.40
CA VAL A 92 -5.73 -10.86 9.59
C VAL A 92 -4.83 -10.08 10.55
N GLU A 93 -4.36 -10.72 11.62
CA GLU A 93 -3.41 -10.12 12.56
C GLU A 93 -2.08 -9.75 11.87
N ILE A 94 -1.54 -10.65 11.05
CA ILE A 94 -0.32 -10.42 10.26
C ILE A 94 -0.54 -9.25 9.27
N ALA A 95 -1.67 -9.25 8.55
CA ALA A 95 -2.00 -8.18 7.62
C ALA A 95 -2.13 -6.82 8.33
N LEU A 96 -2.82 -6.75 9.48
CA LEU A 96 -2.93 -5.53 10.28
C LEU A 96 -1.58 -5.06 10.82
N ALA A 97 -0.72 -5.98 11.27
CA ALA A 97 0.61 -5.65 11.74
C ALA A 97 1.47 -5.01 10.65
N SER A 98 1.30 -5.46 9.40
CA SER A 98 2.03 -4.96 8.23
C SER A 98 1.60 -3.56 7.75
N LEU A 99 0.45 -3.05 8.21
CA LEU A 99 -0.01 -1.73 7.82
C LEU A 99 0.96 -0.63 8.27
N PRO A 100 1.12 0.45 7.49
CA PRO A 100 1.91 1.60 7.89
C PRO A 100 1.42 2.17 9.23
N ARG A 101 2.35 2.76 9.99
CA ARG A 101 2.03 3.37 11.30
C ARG A 101 0.91 4.42 11.20
N LEU A 102 0.88 5.19 10.10
CA LEU A 102 -0.18 6.14 9.83
C LEU A 102 -1.56 5.46 9.80
N HIS A 103 -1.69 4.39 9.02
CA HIS A 103 -2.92 3.61 8.88
C HIS A 103 -3.36 3.01 10.20
N LYS A 104 -2.45 2.32 10.92
CA LYS A 104 -2.77 1.73 12.24
C LYS A 104 -3.35 2.78 13.19
N ARG A 105 -2.67 3.93 13.33
CA ARG A 105 -3.11 5.05 14.19
C ARG A 105 -4.47 5.62 13.77
N VAL A 106 -4.73 5.75 12.47
CA VAL A 106 -6.02 6.25 11.98
C VAL A 106 -7.12 5.21 12.27
N LEU A 107 -6.89 3.94 11.95
CA LEU A 107 -7.84 2.86 12.18
C LEU A 107 -8.18 2.69 13.66
N GLU A 108 -7.20 2.79 14.57
CA GLU A 108 -7.43 2.74 16.02
C GLU A 108 -8.46 3.78 16.50
N LYS A 109 -8.57 4.91 15.79
CA LYS A 109 -9.52 5.97 16.11
C LYS A 109 -10.80 5.90 15.29
N LYS A 110 -10.71 5.44 14.04
CA LYS A 110 -11.75 5.63 13.03
C LYS A 110 -12.39 4.35 12.52
N LEU A 111 -11.79 3.18 12.73
CA LEU A 111 -12.40 1.91 12.34
C LEU A 111 -13.50 1.53 13.32
N HIS A 112 -14.73 1.27 12.90
CA HIS A 112 -15.76 0.69 13.73
C HIS A 112 -15.66 -0.84 13.71
N TYR A 113 -15.93 -1.45 12.55
CA TYR A 113 -15.75 -2.89 12.34
C TYR A 113 -14.83 -3.22 11.15
N LEU A 114 -14.03 -4.26 11.33
CA LEU A 114 -13.46 -5.05 10.24
C LEU A 114 -14.27 -6.34 10.12
N ALA A 115 -14.95 -6.55 9.00
CA ALA A 115 -15.87 -7.66 8.81
C ALA A 115 -15.54 -8.49 7.57
N PHE A 116 -16.01 -9.73 7.58
CA PHE A 116 -15.85 -10.68 6.47
C PHE A 116 -17.20 -11.25 6.07
N VAL A 117 -17.40 -11.46 4.76
CA VAL A 117 -18.62 -12.05 4.21
C VAL A 117 -18.35 -13.20 3.26
N ASP A 118 -19.11 -14.28 3.41
CA ASP A 118 -19.20 -15.38 2.45
C ASP A 118 -20.30 -15.11 1.43
N GLY A 119 -20.18 -15.69 0.24
CA GLY A 119 -21.22 -15.70 -0.78
C GLY A 119 -20.67 -15.99 -2.18
N ILE A 120 -21.57 -16.00 -3.16
CA ILE A 120 -21.20 -16.19 -4.57
C ILE A 120 -20.64 -14.85 -5.07
N PRO A 121 -19.36 -14.78 -5.51
CA PRO A 121 -18.73 -13.50 -5.78
C PRO A 121 -19.38 -12.69 -6.90
N GLY A 122 -19.63 -11.42 -6.60
CA GLY A 122 -19.86 -10.37 -7.61
C GLY A 122 -18.57 -9.63 -7.96
N ILE A 123 -18.69 -8.38 -8.41
CA ILE A 123 -17.52 -7.56 -8.75
C ILE A 123 -16.82 -6.91 -7.53
N GLY A 124 -17.50 -6.82 -6.39
CA GLY A 124 -16.97 -6.24 -5.15
C GLY A 124 -16.10 -7.22 -4.35
N THR A 125 -15.01 -6.73 -3.77
CA THR A 125 -14.03 -7.58 -3.03
C THR A 125 -13.66 -7.00 -1.66
N GLY A 126 -13.61 -5.68 -1.55
CA GLY A 126 -13.55 -4.93 -0.31
C GLY A 126 -14.51 -3.74 -0.38
N LEU A 127 -14.87 -3.22 0.79
CA LEU A 127 -15.68 -2.03 0.90
C LEU A 127 -15.33 -1.25 2.16
N THR A 128 -15.08 0.04 2.01
CA THR A 128 -14.96 1.01 3.09
C THR A 128 -16.15 1.95 3.12
N SER A 129 -16.95 1.88 4.18
CA SER A 129 -18.17 2.68 4.35
C SER A 129 -18.13 3.55 5.61
N LEU A 130 -18.68 4.76 5.55
CA LEU A 130 -18.76 5.69 6.68
C LEU A 130 -20.14 5.57 7.35
N ASP A 131 -20.16 5.40 8.66
CA ASP A 131 -21.33 5.67 9.49
C ASP A 131 -21.37 7.17 9.81
N GLU A 132 -22.23 7.90 9.12
CA GLU A 132 -22.37 9.35 9.27
C GLU A 132 -22.79 9.80 10.69
N LYS A 133 -23.40 8.90 11.49
CA LYS A 133 -23.82 9.24 12.85
C LYS A 133 -22.65 9.24 13.82
N THR A 134 -21.74 8.28 13.67
CA THR A 134 -20.61 8.09 14.59
C THR A 134 -19.31 8.69 14.05
N GLY A 135 -19.23 8.95 12.74
CA GLY A 135 -18.00 9.37 12.07
C GLY A 135 -16.94 8.26 11.99
N LEU A 136 -17.34 7.00 12.21
CA LEU A 136 -16.49 5.82 12.15
C LEU A 136 -16.74 5.03 10.85
N TYR A 137 -15.77 4.22 10.46
CA TYR A 137 -15.75 3.51 9.19
C TYR A 137 -15.87 2.00 9.41
N ASP A 138 -16.69 1.32 8.62
CA ASP A 138 -16.65 -0.13 8.50
C ASP A 138 -15.80 -0.52 7.28
N ILE A 139 -14.90 -1.49 7.45
CA ILE A 139 -14.23 -2.19 6.36
C ILE A 139 -14.84 -3.59 6.28
N THR A 140 -15.42 -3.97 5.15
CA THR A 140 -15.95 -5.32 4.92
C THR A 140 -15.29 -5.97 3.71
N LEU A 141 -14.74 -7.17 3.90
CA LEU A 141 -14.02 -7.92 2.87
C LEU A 141 -14.75 -9.22 2.53
N ARG A 142 -14.62 -9.67 1.28
CA ARG A 142 -15.06 -11.01 0.89
C ARG A 142 -14.15 -12.06 1.53
N ALA A 143 -14.69 -13.00 2.32
CA ALA A 143 -13.89 -13.96 3.09
C ALA A 143 -12.90 -14.78 2.24
N SER A 144 -13.25 -15.11 0.99
CA SER A 144 -12.36 -15.90 0.12
C SER A 144 -11.00 -15.23 -0.16
N ILE A 145 -10.84 -13.93 0.09
CA ILE A 145 -9.55 -13.23 -0.08
C ILE A 145 -8.52 -13.65 0.98
N LEU A 146 -8.94 -14.28 2.08
CA LEU A 146 -8.07 -14.81 3.14
C LEU A 146 -7.13 -15.92 2.64
N ASP A 147 -7.51 -16.61 1.56
CA ASP A 147 -6.74 -17.71 0.95
C ASP A 147 -6.36 -17.44 -0.52
N GLU A 148 -6.71 -16.27 -1.06
CA GLU A 148 -6.51 -15.97 -2.48
C GLU A 148 -5.07 -15.46 -2.75
N PRO A 149 -4.33 -16.06 -3.71
CA PRO A 149 -3.06 -15.51 -4.15
C PRO A 149 -3.26 -14.13 -4.80
N LEU A 150 -2.36 -13.20 -4.53
CA LEU A 150 -2.45 -11.83 -5.06
C LEU A 150 -2.55 -11.81 -6.60
N SER A 151 -1.73 -12.60 -7.30
CA SER A 151 -1.76 -12.69 -8.77
C SER A 151 -3.12 -13.18 -9.33
N THR A 152 -3.76 -14.12 -8.64
CA THR A 152 -5.10 -14.63 -9.01
C THR A 152 -6.14 -13.53 -8.86
N PHE A 153 -6.14 -12.85 -7.71
CA PHE A 153 -7.02 -11.72 -7.44
C PHE A 153 -6.87 -10.63 -8.51
N LEU A 154 -5.64 -10.19 -8.78
CA LEU A 154 -5.35 -9.14 -9.76
C LEU A 154 -5.76 -9.55 -11.17
N THR A 155 -5.42 -10.77 -11.59
CA THR A 155 -5.78 -11.27 -12.93
C THR A 155 -7.30 -11.31 -13.10
N ASN A 156 -8.05 -11.75 -12.08
CA ASN A 156 -9.50 -11.78 -12.12
C ASN A 156 -10.13 -10.39 -12.09
N LYS A 157 -9.51 -9.42 -11.40
CA LYS A 157 -9.92 -8.01 -11.42
C LYS A 157 -9.73 -7.41 -12.81
N GLU A 158 -8.56 -7.62 -13.41
CA GLU A 158 -8.16 -6.99 -14.66
C GLU A 158 -8.88 -7.58 -15.88
N ARG A 159 -9.13 -8.89 -15.89
CA ARG A 159 -9.87 -9.54 -16.99
C ARG A 159 -11.26 -8.96 -17.22
N ARG A 160 -11.88 -8.34 -16.22
CA ARG A 160 -13.20 -7.68 -16.33
C ARG A 160 -13.16 -6.39 -17.17
N VAL A 161 -11.97 -5.87 -17.46
CA VAL A 161 -11.79 -4.74 -18.38
C VAL A 161 -11.93 -5.19 -19.84
N PHE A 162 -11.69 -6.47 -20.13
CA PHE A 162 -11.60 -6.98 -21.49
C PHE A 162 -12.71 -8.00 -21.82
N THR A 163 -13.07 -8.05 -23.09
CA THR A 163 -13.85 -9.13 -23.70
C THR A 163 -13.03 -9.84 -24.74
N ASP A 164 -13.30 -11.13 -24.94
CA ASP A 164 -12.77 -11.86 -26.08
C ASP A 164 -13.26 -11.23 -27.39
N ASP A 165 -12.34 -10.96 -28.30
CA ASP A 165 -12.57 -10.39 -29.62
C ASP A 165 -12.05 -11.30 -30.75
N GLY A 166 -11.71 -12.56 -30.43
CA GLY A 166 -11.18 -13.53 -31.38
C GLY A 166 -9.69 -13.34 -31.70
N SER A 167 -9.00 -12.38 -31.09
CA SER A 167 -7.55 -12.20 -31.27
C SER A 167 -6.72 -13.34 -30.66
N GLY A 168 -7.31 -14.13 -29.75
CA GLY A 168 -6.60 -15.18 -29.01
C GLY A 168 -5.62 -14.63 -27.98
N LEU A 169 -5.63 -13.32 -27.71
CA LEU A 169 -4.78 -12.72 -26.70
C LEU A 169 -5.37 -12.91 -25.30
N THR A 170 -4.49 -12.97 -24.31
CA THR A 170 -4.88 -12.98 -22.89
C THR A 170 -4.05 -11.99 -22.10
N VAL A 171 -4.62 -11.50 -21.01
CA VAL A 171 -3.95 -10.62 -20.04
C VAL A 171 -3.77 -11.39 -18.73
N THR A 172 -2.56 -11.34 -18.19
CA THR A 172 -2.21 -11.86 -16.86
C THR A 172 -1.53 -10.79 -16.02
N MET A 173 -1.86 -10.79 -14.73
CA MET A 173 -1.30 -9.89 -13.73
C MET A 173 -0.54 -10.73 -12.70
N SER A 174 0.74 -10.43 -12.49
CA SER A 174 1.57 -11.07 -11.48
C SER A 174 1.95 -10.08 -10.40
N GLY A 175 1.46 -10.32 -9.19
CA GLY A 175 1.80 -9.59 -7.96
C GLY A 175 2.57 -10.48 -7.01
N THR A 176 3.70 -10.00 -6.47
CA THR A 176 4.57 -10.74 -5.54
C THR A 176 4.79 -9.99 -4.22
N GLY A 177 5.48 -10.62 -3.27
CA GLY A 177 5.85 -10.04 -1.97
C GLY A 177 4.79 -10.19 -0.87
N THR A 178 3.50 -10.23 -1.24
CA THR A 178 2.40 -10.33 -0.28
C THR A 178 1.18 -11.10 -0.82
N ASP A 179 0.16 -11.31 0.02
CA ASP A 179 -1.10 -11.95 -0.34
C ASP A 179 -2.22 -10.96 -0.68
N ALA A 180 -3.36 -11.47 -1.19
CA ALA A 180 -4.49 -10.62 -1.56
C ALA A 180 -5.10 -9.90 -0.35
N LEU A 181 -5.14 -10.54 0.82
CA LEU A 181 -5.64 -9.94 2.06
C LEU A 181 -4.87 -8.68 2.43
N THR A 182 -3.54 -8.78 2.50
CA THR A 182 -2.67 -7.67 2.89
C THR A 182 -2.77 -6.52 1.88
N TYR A 183 -2.75 -6.83 0.58
CA TYR A 183 -2.93 -5.84 -0.48
C TYR A 183 -4.28 -5.09 -0.35
N ILE A 184 -5.39 -5.83 -0.22
CA ILE A 184 -6.73 -5.25 -0.12
C ILE A 184 -6.85 -4.45 1.18
N LEU A 185 -6.29 -4.93 2.30
CA LEU A 185 -6.36 -4.20 3.56
C LEU A 185 -5.57 -2.90 3.50
N LEU A 186 -4.41 -2.86 2.84
CA LEU A 186 -3.68 -1.62 2.55
C LEU A 186 -4.55 -0.64 1.73
N HIS A 187 -5.20 -1.14 0.68
CA HIS A 187 -6.09 -0.35 -0.16
C HIS A 187 -7.28 0.23 0.63
N GLU A 188 -8.05 -0.61 1.32
CA GLU A 188 -9.25 -0.19 2.06
C GLU A 188 -8.91 0.71 3.26
N SER A 189 -7.83 0.40 3.99
CA SER A 189 -7.39 1.28 5.07
C SER A 189 -6.89 2.63 4.57
N THR A 190 -6.37 2.70 3.34
CA THR A 190 -6.02 3.98 2.71
C THR A 190 -7.25 4.83 2.43
N HIS A 191 -8.40 4.25 2.07
CA HIS A 191 -9.67 5.00 1.97
C HIS A 191 -10.07 5.63 3.31
N VAL A 192 -9.85 4.93 4.44
CA VAL A 192 -10.10 5.50 5.77
C VAL A 192 -9.14 6.65 6.07
N VAL A 193 -7.85 6.49 5.76
CA VAL A 193 -6.84 7.55 5.92
C VAL A 193 -7.18 8.76 5.07
N ASP A 194 -7.45 8.57 3.78
CA ASP A 194 -7.78 9.64 2.85
C ASP A 194 -8.97 10.47 3.36
N LYS A 195 -10.09 9.81 3.65
CA LYS A 195 -11.31 10.48 4.10
C LYS A 195 -11.14 11.14 5.47
N SER A 196 -10.40 10.52 6.39
CA SER A 196 -10.17 11.08 7.73
C SER A 196 -9.24 12.31 7.71
N CYS A 197 -8.40 12.42 6.68
CA CYS A 197 -7.34 13.42 6.62
C CYS A 197 -7.53 14.43 5.48
N GLY A 198 -8.57 14.24 4.66
CA GLY A 198 -8.92 15.10 3.53
C GLY A 198 -7.87 15.11 2.43
N ILE A 199 -7.14 14.01 2.20
CA ILE A 199 -5.96 14.00 1.33
C ILE A 199 -6.35 14.30 -0.12
N THR A 200 -7.30 13.59 -0.69
CA THR A 200 -7.77 13.82 -2.07
C THR A 200 -8.88 14.85 -2.14
N ALA A 201 -9.49 15.19 -1.00
CA ALA A 201 -10.49 16.26 -0.90
C ALA A 201 -9.87 17.65 -1.01
N ASP A 202 -8.60 17.81 -0.61
CA ASP A 202 -7.84 19.04 -0.81
C ASP A 202 -7.48 19.23 -2.30
N PRO A 203 -7.98 20.30 -2.97
CA PRO A 203 -7.66 20.59 -4.36
C PRO A 203 -6.20 20.97 -4.59
N HIS A 204 -5.43 21.27 -3.55
CA HIS A 204 -4.00 21.55 -3.60
C HIS A 204 -3.13 20.34 -3.24
N SER A 205 -3.76 19.19 -3.00
CA SER A 205 -3.04 17.95 -2.73
C SER A 205 -2.17 17.54 -3.91
N ARG A 206 -0.91 17.22 -3.65
CA ARG A 206 0.00 16.64 -4.65
C ARG A 206 -0.48 15.31 -5.24
N PHE A 207 -1.41 14.63 -4.55
CA PHE A 207 -1.99 13.40 -5.04
C PHE A 207 -3.09 13.62 -6.10
N THR A 208 -3.63 14.85 -6.19
CA THR A 208 -4.68 15.21 -7.15
C THR A 208 -4.22 16.24 -8.18
N ALA A 209 -3.28 17.13 -7.81
CA ALA A 209 -2.74 18.17 -8.67
C ALA A 209 -2.26 17.60 -10.01
N ASP A 210 -2.66 18.27 -11.10
CA ASP A 210 -2.34 17.90 -12.50
C ASP A 210 -2.81 16.51 -12.96
N ILE A 211 -3.59 15.78 -12.15
CA ILE A 211 -4.15 14.46 -12.48
C ILE A 211 -5.67 14.53 -12.50
N TRP A 212 -6.25 15.15 -11.46
CA TRP A 212 -7.68 15.17 -11.17
C TRP A 212 -8.21 16.60 -11.13
N VAL A 213 -9.25 16.88 -11.93
CA VAL A 213 -10.05 18.12 -11.87
C VAL A 213 -11.13 18.01 -10.79
N SER A 214 -11.63 16.79 -10.57
CA SER A 214 -12.56 16.45 -9.48
C SER A 214 -12.36 14.99 -9.09
N GLN A 215 -13.07 14.54 -8.07
CA GLN A 215 -13.01 13.15 -7.59
C GLN A 215 -13.21 12.08 -8.66
N LYS A 216 -13.92 12.40 -9.76
CA LYS A 216 -14.17 11.46 -10.86
C LYS A 216 -13.71 11.96 -12.23
N SER A 217 -13.20 13.18 -12.34
CA SER A 217 -12.81 13.77 -13.63
C SER A 217 -11.31 14.03 -13.67
N MET A 218 -10.63 13.42 -14.64
CA MET A 218 -9.20 13.64 -14.87
C MET A 218 -8.96 14.93 -15.67
N VAL A 219 -7.73 15.44 -15.64
CA VAL A 219 -7.30 16.53 -16.52
C VAL A 219 -7.40 16.12 -18.01
N PRO A 220 -7.59 17.08 -18.95
CA PRO A 220 -7.88 16.77 -20.35
C PRO A 220 -6.89 15.81 -21.05
N PRO A 221 -5.55 15.89 -20.84
CA PRO A 221 -4.62 14.95 -21.45
C PRO A 221 -4.84 13.50 -21.02
N LEU A 222 -5.17 13.28 -19.74
CA LEU A 222 -5.44 11.94 -19.21
C LEU A 222 -6.85 11.47 -19.60
N ALA A 223 -7.85 12.36 -19.55
CA ALA A 223 -9.23 12.08 -19.92
C ALA A 223 -9.41 11.70 -21.40
N SER A 224 -8.53 12.17 -22.29
CA SER A 224 -8.56 11.84 -23.73
C SER A 224 -7.69 10.63 -24.09
N SER A 225 -6.94 10.08 -23.13
CA SER A 225 -6.04 8.94 -23.36
C SER A 225 -6.76 7.59 -23.29
N ALA A 226 -6.12 6.54 -23.80
CA ALA A 226 -6.70 5.19 -23.81
C ALA A 226 -6.91 4.59 -22.40
N VAL A 227 -6.24 5.09 -21.36
CA VAL A 227 -6.50 4.61 -19.98
C VAL A 227 -7.87 5.05 -19.46
N ALA A 228 -8.48 6.08 -20.07
CA ALA A 228 -9.75 6.63 -19.63
C ALA A 228 -10.98 5.90 -20.18
N THR A 229 -10.81 4.88 -21.04
CA THR A 229 -11.92 4.23 -21.78
C THR A 229 -12.41 2.93 -21.16
N THR A 230 -11.83 2.51 -20.03
CA THR A 230 -12.09 1.21 -19.39
C THR A 230 -13.42 1.17 -18.64
N THR A 231 -13.88 -0.04 -18.30
CA THR A 231 -15.08 -0.27 -17.49
C THR A 231 -15.00 0.35 -16.09
N PHE A 232 -13.81 0.53 -15.54
CA PHE A 232 -13.61 1.21 -14.25
C PHE A 232 -14.04 2.67 -14.25
N ARG A 233 -14.15 3.29 -15.44
CA ARG A 233 -14.66 4.65 -15.62
C ARG A 233 -16.05 4.70 -16.25
N GLY A 234 -16.81 3.61 -16.16
CA GLY A 234 -18.14 3.50 -16.77
C GLY A 234 -18.10 3.36 -18.29
N GLY A 235 -16.93 3.05 -18.86
CA GLY A 235 -16.80 2.62 -20.25
C GLY A 235 -17.36 1.22 -20.47
N HIS A 236 -17.24 0.73 -21.71
CA HIS A 236 -17.59 -0.63 -22.06
C HIS A 236 -16.35 -1.54 -21.95
N PRO A 237 -16.53 -2.85 -21.76
CA PRO A 237 -15.42 -3.79 -21.89
C PRO A 237 -14.73 -3.61 -23.25
N LEU A 238 -13.40 -3.64 -23.23
CA LEU A 238 -12.57 -3.45 -24.41
C LEU A 238 -12.27 -4.80 -25.06
N GLY A 239 -12.13 -4.86 -26.38
CA GLY A 239 -11.58 -6.07 -27.02
C GLY A 239 -10.17 -6.34 -26.48
N VAL A 240 -9.85 -7.58 -26.11
CA VAL A 240 -8.53 -7.92 -25.56
C VAL A 240 -7.38 -7.61 -26.53
N GLY A 241 -7.64 -7.53 -27.84
CA GLY A 241 -6.73 -6.98 -28.85
C GLY A 241 -6.25 -5.54 -28.56
N GLN A 242 -7.01 -4.77 -27.78
CA GLN A 242 -6.67 -3.41 -27.37
C GLN A 242 -5.75 -3.33 -26.14
N ALA A 243 -5.46 -4.46 -25.48
CA ALA A 243 -4.68 -4.49 -24.24
C ALA A 243 -3.32 -3.79 -24.38
N THR A 244 -2.60 -4.04 -25.47
CA THR A 244 -1.28 -3.40 -25.70
C THR A 244 -1.38 -1.87 -25.82
N THR A 245 -2.44 -1.36 -26.45
CA THR A 245 -2.66 0.07 -26.59
C THR A 245 -2.95 0.71 -25.22
N VAL A 246 -3.84 0.09 -24.43
CA VAL A 246 -4.25 0.61 -23.13
C VAL A 246 -3.11 0.57 -22.12
N TYR A 247 -2.37 -0.55 -22.03
CA TYR A 247 -1.20 -0.62 -21.14
C TYR A 247 -0.02 0.24 -21.62
N GLY A 248 0.11 0.43 -22.93
CA GLY A 248 1.04 1.42 -23.49
C GLY A 248 0.71 2.85 -23.03
N ALA A 249 -0.58 3.21 -22.98
CA ALA A 249 -1.02 4.48 -22.43
C ALA A 249 -0.85 4.55 -20.90
N LEU A 250 -1.09 3.44 -20.18
CA LEU A 250 -0.86 3.35 -18.73
C LEU A 250 0.60 3.64 -18.38
N ALA A 251 1.54 3.08 -19.15
CA ALA A 251 2.98 3.30 -18.99
C ALA A 251 3.42 4.76 -19.16
N GLN A 252 2.61 5.59 -19.82
CA GLN A 252 2.84 7.03 -20.01
C GLN A 252 2.02 7.90 -19.06
N SER A 253 1.28 7.29 -18.14
CA SER A 253 0.41 7.96 -17.18
C SER A 253 1.00 7.94 -15.77
N PRO A 254 0.45 8.71 -14.82
CA PRO A 254 0.85 8.66 -13.42
C PRO A 254 0.20 7.51 -12.62
N PHE A 255 -0.59 6.65 -13.27
CA PHE A 255 -1.39 5.62 -12.61
C PHE A 255 -0.64 4.29 -12.51
N VAL A 256 -0.76 3.61 -11.36
CA VAL A 256 -0.13 2.30 -11.13
C VAL A 256 -0.93 1.13 -11.73
N SER A 257 -2.24 1.30 -11.90
CA SER A 257 -3.15 0.30 -12.46
C SER A 257 -4.26 0.96 -13.27
N LEU A 258 -4.95 0.21 -14.15
CA LEU A 258 -6.15 0.72 -14.81
C LEU A 258 -7.25 1.05 -13.79
N TYR A 259 -7.31 0.33 -12.68
CA TYR A 259 -8.26 0.61 -11.60
C TYR A 259 -8.02 1.96 -10.92
N SER A 260 -6.76 2.41 -10.83
CA SER A 260 -6.41 3.74 -10.32
C SER A 260 -7.13 4.86 -11.07
N THR A 261 -7.53 4.63 -12.33
CA THR A 261 -8.26 5.63 -13.12
C THR A 261 -9.73 5.78 -12.70
N ALA A 262 -10.26 4.96 -11.80
CA ALA A 262 -11.68 5.00 -11.41
C ALA A 262 -12.08 6.31 -10.72
N ALA A 263 -11.28 6.77 -9.75
CA ALA A 263 -11.50 7.99 -8.99
C ALA A 263 -10.20 8.42 -8.28
N ALA A 264 -10.14 9.67 -7.83
CA ALA A 264 -8.98 10.19 -7.08
C ALA A 264 -8.69 9.40 -5.79
N THR A 265 -9.73 8.93 -5.10
CA THR A 265 -9.59 8.07 -3.90
C THR A 265 -9.00 6.70 -4.25
N GLU A 266 -9.43 6.09 -5.36
CA GLU A 266 -8.92 4.79 -5.83
C GLU A 266 -7.48 4.88 -6.29
N ASP A 267 -7.13 5.98 -6.95
CA ASP A 267 -5.77 6.30 -7.36
C ASP A 267 -4.82 6.37 -6.14
N LEU A 268 -5.19 7.12 -5.10
CA LEU A 268 -4.39 7.19 -3.87
C LEU A 268 -4.28 5.82 -3.19
N ALA A 269 -5.40 5.08 -3.08
CA ALA A 269 -5.42 3.78 -2.42
C ALA A 269 -4.54 2.74 -3.14
N GLU A 270 -4.60 2.66 -4.47
CA GLU A 270 -3.74 1.79 -5.27
C GLU A 270 -2.27 2.25 -5.21
N LEU A 271 -2.00 3.55 -5.29
CA LEU A 271 -0.64 4.09 -5.21
C LEU A 271 0.03 3.75 -3.88
N VAL A 272 -0.66 3.96 -2.75
CA VAL A 272 -0.13 3.64 -1.42
C VAL A 272 0.06 2.13 -1.24
N ALA A 273 -0.93 1.32 -1.63
CA ALA A 273 -0.84 -0.12 -1.50
C ALA A 273 0.35 -0.68 -2.28
N TRP A 274 0.53 -0.25 -3.55
CA TRP A 274 1.63 -0.73 -4.38
C TRP A 274 2.99 -0.21 -3.95
N ARG A 275 3.07 1.01 -3.40
CA ARG A 275 4.30 1.50 -2.77
C ARG A 275 4.70 0.58 -1.61
N GLU A 276 3.77 0.27 -0.71
CA GLU A 276 4.07 -0.58 0.45
C GLU A 276 4.43 -2.01 0.03
N VAL A 277 3.74 -2.57 -0.97
CA VAL A 277 4.11 -3.85 -1.58
C VAL A 277 5.55 -3.83 -2.09
N LEU A 278 5.94 -2.77 -2.81
CA LEU A 278 7.31 -2.63 -3.33
C LEU A 278 8.35 -2.55 -2.22
N ILE A 279 8.14 -1.65 -1.25
CA ILE A 279 9.19 -1.29 -0.29
C ILE A 279 9.19 -2.19 0.96
N GLN A 280 8.04 -2.45 1.56
CA GLN A 280 7.97 -3.27 2.78
C GLN A 280 7.94 -4.76 2.48
N HIS A 281 7.27 -5.15 1.39
CA HIS A 281 7.09 -6.55 1.04
C HIS A 281 8.04 -7.02 -0.06
N GLN A 282 8.93 -6.15 -0.57
CA GLN A 282 9.88 -6.46 -1.67
C GLN A 282 9.18 -7.09 -2.88
N GLY A 283 7.94 -6.67 -3.12
CA GLY A 283 7.06 -7.19 -4.15
C GLY A 283 7.23 -6.48 -5.48
N SER A 284 6.56 -7.04 -6.48
CA SER A 284 6.52 -6.53 -7.84
C SER A 284 5.10 -6.59 -8.39
N LEU A 285 4.81 -5.77 -9.40
CA LEU A 285 3.64 -5.87 -10.25
C LEU A 285 4.09 -6.01 -11.70
N VAL A 286 3.63 -7.06 -12.37
CA VAL A 286 3.90 -7.31 -13.77
C VAL A 286 2.59 -7.52 -14.52
N ILE A 287 2.46 -6.90 -15.68
CA ILE A 287 1.35 -7.07 -16.62
C ILE A 287 1.91 -7.77 -17.85
N GLU A 288 1.29 -8.86 -18.27
CA GLU A 288 1.67 -9.58 -19.48
C GLU A 288 0.49 -9.69 -20.43
N VAL A 289 0.77 -9.48 -21.72
CA VAL A 289 -0.13 -9.83 -22.81
C VAL A 289 0.48 -11.03 -23.54
N ASN A 290 -0.25 -12.14 -23.54
CA ASN A 290 0.19 -13.41 -24.10
C ASN A 290 -0.66 -13.78 -25.33
N ASP A 291 -0.05 -14.47 -26.29
CA ASP A 291 -0.78 -15.06 -27.41
C ASP A 291 -1.50 -16.37 -27.03
N ALA A 292 -2.22 -16.97 -27.99
CA ALA A 292 -2.98 -18.19 -27.80
C ALA A 292 -2.12 -19.42 -27.45
N SER A 293 -0.80 -19.38 -27.70
CA SER A 293 0.14 -20.43 -27.30
C SER A 293 0.70 -20.25 -25.89
N GLY A 294 0.32 -19.15 -25.22
CA GLY A 294 0.85 -18.76 -23.91
C GLY A 294 2.18 -18.02 -23.98
N LYS A 295 2.64 -17.61 -25.17
CA LYS A 295 3.89 -16.84 -25.31
C LYS A 295 3.63 -15.37 -25.02
N THR A 296 4.45 -14.78 -24.16
CA THR A 296 4.43 -13.35 -23.86
C THR A 296 4.83 -12.50 -25.07
N LEU A 297 3.93 -11.63 -25.50
CA LEU A 297 4.14 -10.69 -26.60
C LEU A 297 4.65 -9.34 -26.10
N ARG A 298 4.14 -8.92 -24.94
CA ARG A 298 4.48 -7.67 -24.26
C ARG A 298 4.36 -7.84 -22.75
N GLN A 299 5.22 -7.12 -22.05
CA GLN A 299 5.27 -7.07 -20.59
C GLN A 299 5.43 -5.61 -20.15
N TRP A 300 4.80 -5.26 -19.04
CA TRP A 300 4.98 -3.99 -18.35
C TRP A 300 5.21 -4.21 -16.86
N GLU A 301 5.94 -3.29 -16.25
CA GLU A 301 6.23 -3.27 -14.80
C GLU A 301 5.76 -1.92 -14.23
N PRO A 302 4.49 -1.79 -13.82
CA PRO A 302 3.93 -0.48 -13.50
C PRO A 302 4.64 0.28 -12.38
N LEU A 303 5.26 -0.45 -11.45
CA LEU A 303 6.02 0.15 -10.35
C LEU A 303 7.31 0.86 -10.81
N THR A 304 7.73 0.62 -12.06
CA THR A 304 8.90 1.28 -12.67
C THR A 304 8.50 2.40 -13.63
N PHE A 305 7.21 2.69 -13.79
CA PHE A 305 6.78 3.79 -14.66
C PHE A 305 7.25 5.13 -14.07
N PRO A 306 7.83 6.04 -14.89
CA PRO A 306 8.36 7.30 -14.36
C PRO A 306 7.31 8.14 -13.61
N GLY A 307 6.06 8.16 -14.09
CA GLY A 307 4.96 8.87 -13.44
C GLY A 307 4.57 8.27 -12.09
N VAL A 308 4.67 6.94 -11.94
CA VAL A 308 4.38 6.22 -10.69
C VAL A 308 5.51 6.42 -9.68
N GLN A 309 6.77 6.24 -10.10
CA GLN A 309 7.94 6.41 -9.22
C GLN A 309 8.01 7.82 -8.63
N LYS A 310 7.74 8.86 -9.43
CA LYS A 310 7.68 10.23 -8.94
C LYS A 310 6.66 10.38 -7.80
N ARG A 311 5.50 9.72 -7.89
CA ARG A 311 4.44 9.80 -6.88
C ARG A 311 4.70 8.94 -5.66
N PHE A 312 5.56 7.93 -5.74
CA PHE A 312 6.00 7.19 -4.56
C PHE A 312 6.78 8.06 -3.58
N GLU A 313 7.51 9.07 -4.07
CA GLU A 313 8.15 10.07 -3.20
C GLU A 313 7.11 10.83 -2.35
N ASP A 314 5.97 11.21 -2.95
CA ASP A 314 4.88 11.86 -2.23
C ASP A 314 4.24 10.96 -1.17
N VAL A 315 4.15 9.65 -1.45
CA VAL A 315 3.68 8.63 -0.50
C VAL A 315 4.66 8.46 0.65
N ASP A 316 5.97 8.42 0.38
CA ASP A 316 7.00 8.34 1.42
C ASP A 316 6.86 9.47 2.43
N GLU A 317 6.71 10.69 1.93
CA GLU A 317 6.49 11.87 2.77
C GLU A 317 5.16 11.80 3.54
N LEU A 318 4.09 11.31 2.90
CA LEU A 318 2.77 11.14 3.54
C LEU A 318 2.86 10.20 4.75
N LEU A 319 3.52 9.04 4.57
CA LEU A 319 3.63 7.99 5.58
C LEU A 319 4.65 8.36 6.68
N ALA A 320 5.71 9.10 6.34
CA ALA A 320 6.72 9.53 7.30
C ALA A 320 6.26 10.72 8.18
N SER A 321 5.32 11.55 7.69
CA SER A 321 4.95 12.78 8.36
C SER A 321 4.12 12.53 9.64
N PRO A 322 4.62 12.89 10.83
CA PRO A 322 3.83 12.87 12.06
C PRO A 322 2.75 13.96 12.07
N ALA A 323 2.80 14.90 11.11
CA ALA A 323 1.85 15.99 10.96
C ALA A 323 0.57 15.63 10.21
N THR A 324 0.66 14.62 9.35
CA THR A 324 -0.50 14.12 8.61
C THR A 324 -1.56 13.66 9.61
N CYS A 325 -2.80 14.10 9.41
CA CYS A 325 -3.95 13.73 10.24
C CYS A 325 -3.82 14.15 11.72
N ARG A 326 -3.18 15.28 12.04
CA ARG A 326 -3.05 15.72 13.46
C ARG A 326 -4.39 15.98 14.16
N ASN A 327 -5.43 16.35 13.41
CA ASN A 327 -6.75 16.67 13.94
C ASN A 327 -7.72 15.47 13.90
N LEU A 328 -7.24 14.24 14.11
CA LEU A 328 -8.10 13.06 14.31
C LEU A 328 -8.86 13.23 15.64
N ALA A 329 -9.91 14.04 15.60
CA ALA A 329 -10.97 14.16 16.60
C ALA A 329 -12.03 13.08 16.36
#